data_AF-A0A3A8UEB5-F1
#
_entry.id   AF-A0A3A8UEB5-F1
#
_cell.length_a   1.000
_cell.length_b   1.000
_cell.length_c   1.000
_cell.angle_alpha   90.00
_cell.angle_beta   90.00
_cell.angle_gamma   90.00
#
_symmetry.space_group_name_H-M   'P 1'
#
loop_
_entity.id
_entity.type
_entity.pdbx_description
1 polymer ?
#
loop_
_entity_poly.entity_id
_entity_poly.type
_entity_poly.pdbx_seq_one_letter_code
_entity_poly.pdbx_strand_id
1 'polypeptide(L)'
;MEGNLLVTPEKLTETSGQFSTCMNQVQTLTSNMMELIRGMSSFWEGEAASAYLNKFNELEDDIQRIHTMINEHVKDLEEMATIYKNAETRSQDIAMELRGDVL
;
A
#
# COMPACT_ATOMS: atom_id res chain seq x y z
N MET A 1 -27.06 -17.43 -1.90
CA MET A 1 -26.13 -16.98 -0.84
C MET A 1 -26.05 -15.47 -0.96
N GLU A 2 -26.75 -14.73 -0.10
CA GLU A 2 -26.48 -13.30 0.04
C GLU A 2 -25.21 -13.16 0.90
N GLY A 3 -24.05 -13.20 0.23
CA GLY A 3 -22.81 -12.77 0.84
C GLY A 3 -22.91 -11.26 1.05
N ASN A 4 -23.38 -10.85 2.23
CA ASN A 4 -23.39 -9.45 2.62
C ASN A 4 -21.93 -8.97 2.70
N LEU A 5 -21.46 -8.35 1.62
CA LEU A 5 -20.10 -7.83 1.46
C LEU A 5 -19.85 -6.78 2.54
N LEU A 6 -18.91 -7.07 3.45
CA LEU A 6 -18.43 -6.08 4.43
C LEU A 6 -17.52 -5.03 3.77
N VAL A 7 -16.92 -5.34 2.61
CA VAL A 7 -16.04 -4.43 1.85
C VAL A 7 -16.21 -4.70 0.35
N THR A 8 -16.47 -3.66 -0.45
CA THR A 8 -16.60 -3.78 -1.91
C THR A 8 -15.23 -3.67 -2.60
N PRO A 9 -15.05 -4.22 -3.81
CA PRO A 9 -13.83 -4.05 -4.61
C PRO A 9 -13.41 -2.58 -4.75
N GLU A 10 -14.38 -1.68 -4.94
CA GLU A 10 -14.14 -0.24 -5.04
C GLU A 10 -13.54 0.32 -3.74
N LYS A 11 -14.00 -0.16 -2.59
CA LYS A 11 -13.48 0.28 -1.28
C LYS A 11 -12.05 -0.20 -1.04
N LEU A 12 -11.70 -1.38 -1.56
CA LEU A 12 -10.33 -1.89 -1.53
C LEU A 12 -9.39 -1.03 -2.38
N THR A 13 -9.78 -0.72 -3.63
CA THR A 13 -9.00 0.15 -4.52
C THR A 13 -8.88 1.58 -3.97
N GLU A 14 -9.94 2.12 -3.37
CA GLU A 14 -9.90 3.45 -2.75
C GLU A 14 -8.91 3.48 -1.57
N THR A 15 -9.00 2.50 -0.69
CA THR A 15 -8.14 2.42 0.51
C THR A 15 -6.68 2.21 0.10
N SER A 16 -6.41 1.35 -0.89
CA SER A 16 -5.06 1.11 -1.38
C SER A 16 -4.42 2.37 -1.99
N GLY A 17 -5.19 3.17 -2.74
CA GLY A 17 -4.74 4.46 -3.26
C GLY A 17 -4.42 5.49 -2.18
N GLN A 18 -5.19 5.51 -1.09
CA GLN A 18 -4.92 6.36 0.08
C GLN A 18 -3.62 5.95 0.79
N PHE A 19 -3.39 4.64 0.99
CA PHE A 19 -2.14 4.13 1.56
C PHE A 19 -0.92 4.50 0.70
N SER A 20 -1.01 4.34 -0.62
CA SER A 20 0.06 4.73 -1.55
C SER A 20 0.37 6.22 -1.48
N THR A 21 -0.67 7.07 -1.44
CA THR A 21 -0.51 8.53 -1.34
C THR A 21 0.18 8.94 -0.04
N CYS A 22 -0.29 8.42 1.10
CA CYS A 22 0.30 8.69 2.40
C CYS A 22 1.77 8.24 2.45
N MET A 23 2.06 7.06 1.90
CA MET A 23 3.41 6.52 1.87
C MET A 23 4.37 7.38 1.04
N ASN A 24 3.95 7.88 -0.11
CA ASN A 24 4.75 8.80 -0.94
C ASN A 24 5.08 10.10 -0.18
N GLN A 25 4.14 10.61 0.62
CA GLN A 25 4.37 11.78 1.46
C GLN A 25 5.41 11.48 2.56
N VAL A 26 5.30 10.33 3.22
CA VAL A 26 6.26 9.89 4.24
C VAL A 26 7.66 9.74 3.64
N GLN A 27 7.78 9.09 2.48
CA GLN A 27 9.06 8.92 1.80
C GLN A 27 9.69 10.27 1.45
N THR A 28 8.91 11.20 0.88
CA THR A 28 9.37 12.54 0.53
C THR A 28 9.86 13.31 1.78
N LEU A 29 9.10 13.25 2.87
CA LEU A 29 9.47 13.92 4.11
C LEU A 29 10.78 13.36 4.68
N THR A 30 10.94 12.05 4.66
CA THR A 30 12.17 11.38 5.13
C THR A 30 13.38 11.75 4.28
N SER A 31 13.24 11.75 2.96
CA SER A 31 14.33 12.18 2.07
C SER A 31 14.74 13.63 2.35
N ASN A 32 13.77 14.54 2.54
CA ASN A 32 14.05 15.92 2.91
C ASN A 32 14.79 16.02 4.26
N MET A 33 14.40 15.22 5.25
CA MET A 33 15.10 15.16 6.53
C MET A 33 16.53 14.66 6.39
N MET A 34 16.76 13.62 5.57
CA MET A 34 18.09 13.09 5.28
C MET A 34 18.99 14.13 4.63
N GLU A 35 18.48 14.92 3.68
CA GLU A 35 19.23 16.02 3.06
C GLU A 35 19.62 17.09 4.08
N LEU A 36 18.70 17.51 4.96
CA LEU A 36 18.98 18.49 6.01
C LEU A 36 20.07 18.00 6.97
N ILE A 37 19.99 16.73 7.40
CA ILE A 37 20.96 16.15 8.33
C ILE A 37 22.33 16.01 7.69
N ARG A 38 22.39 15.54 6.43
CA ARG A 38 23.64 15.47 5.67
C ARG A 38 24.24 16.86 5.45
N GLY A 39 23.43 17.89 5.22
CA GLY A 39 23.89 19.28 5.14
C GLY A 39 24.46 19.80 6.46
N MET A 40 23.86 19.43 7.59
CA MET A 40 24.33 19.82 8.93
C MET A 40 25.63 19.12 9.36
N SER A 41 25.98 17.97 8.77
CA SER A 41 27.20 17.21 9.12
C SER A 41 28.50 18.01 8.97
N SER A 42 28.48 19.10 8.20
CA SER A 42 29.61 20.02 8.01
C SER A 42 29.86 20.97 9.19
N PHE A 43 28.87 21.16 10.07
CA PHE A 43 28.95 22.07 11.22
C PHE A 43 28.74 21.36 12.57
N TRP A 44 28.13 20.17 12.55
CA TRP A 44 27.83 19.38 13.73
C TRP A 44 28.59 18.05 13.67
N GLU A 45 29.76 18.03 14.30
CA GLU A 45 30.63 16.86 14.40
C GLU A 45 30.62 16.29 15.83
N GLY A 46 30.99 15.02 15.96
CA GLY A 46 31.12 14.32 17.25
C GLY A 46 30.16 13.15 17.42
N GLU A 47 30.29 12.45 18.55
CA GLU A 47 29.61 11.18 18.81
C GLU A 47 28.07 11.30 18.77
N ALA A 48 27.54 12.44 19.22
CA ALA A 48 26.10 12.74 19.13
C ALA A 48 25.62 12.90 17.67
N ALA A 49 26.40 13.55 16.81
CA ALA A 49 26.05 13.72 15.40
C ALA A 49 26.08 12.38 14.65
N SER A 50 27.09 11.54 14.93
CA SER A 50 27.15 10.18 14.39
C SER A 50 25.97 9.31 14.85
N ALA A 51 25.58 9.40 16.12
CA ALA A 51 24.41 8.68 16.64
C ALA A 51 23.11 9.12 15.95
N TYR A 52 22.93 10.43 15.74
CA TYR A 52 21.76 10.96 15.02
C TYR A 52 21.72 10.51 13.55
N LEU A 53 22.84 10.58 12.84
CA LEU A 53 22.96 10.08 11.46
C LEU A 53 22.61 8.60 11.37
N ASN A 54 23.13 7.77 12.28
CA ASN A 54 22.84 6.34 12.31
C ASN A 54 21.34 6.08 12.53
N LYS A 55 20.71 6.80 13.48
CA LYS A 55 19.27 6.67 13.72
C LYS A 55 18.42 7.05 12.51
N PHE A 56 18.85 8.06 11.76
CA PHE A 56 18.13 8.50 10.56
C PHE A 56 18.33 7.55 9.38
N ASN A 57 19.51 6.95 9.23
CA ASN A 57 19.72 5.86 8.26
C ASN A 57 18.83 4.64 8.60
N GLU A 58 18.76 4.25 9.87
CA GLU A 58 17.85 3.18 10.31
C GLU A 58 16.38 3.50 9.98
N LEU A 59 15.97 4.75 10.22
CA LEU A 59 14.63 5.21 9.88
C LEU A 59 14.36 5.18 8.38
N GLU A 60 15.33 5.56 7.55
CA GLU A 60 15.25 5.48 6.08
C GLU A 60 15.03 4.02 5.64
N ASP A 61 15.80 3.07 6.18
CA ASP A 61 15.67 1.65 5.89
C ASP A 61 14.30 1.08 6.30
N ASP A 62 13.80 1.46 7.48
CA ASP A 62 12.49 1.06 7.97
C ASP A 62 11.36 1.59 7.07
N ILE A 63 11.47 2.84 6.62
CA ILE A 63 10.49 3.47 5.72
C ILE A 63 10.51 2.81 4.34
N GLN A 64 11.68 2.43 3.82
CA GLN A 64 11.77 1.66 2.59
C GLN A 64 11.11 0.27 2.72
N ARG A 65 11.28 -0.41 3.86
CA ARG A 65 10.60 -1.68 4.13
C ARG A 65 9.08 -1.52 4.17
N ILE A 66 8.58 -0.50 4.86
CA ILE A 66 7.15 -0.18 4.92
C ILE A 66 6.60 0.13 3.52
N HIS A 67 7.34 0.88 2.70
CA HIS A 67 6.96 1.15 1.32
C HIS A 67 6.78 -0.12 0.50
N THR A 68 7.70 -1.09 0.63
CA THR A 68 7.59 -2.38 -0.06
C THR A 68 6.36 -3.15 0.39
N MET A 69 6.12 -3.25 1.71
CA MET A 69 4.94 -3.94 2.25
C MET A 69 3.63 -3.29 1.80
N ILE A 70 3.56 -1.95 1.76
CA ILE A 70 2.36 -1.25 1.29
C ILE A 70 2.11 -1.55 -0.18
N ASN A 71 3.14 -1.56 -1.03
CA ASN A 71 2.95 -1.90 -2.45
C ASN A 71 2.51 -3.35 -2.65
N GLU A 72 3.04 -4.29 -1.86
CA GLU A 72 2.57 -5.67 -1.85
C GLU A 72 1.08 -5.74 -1.47
N HIS A 73 0.68 -5.09 -0.37
CA HIS A 73 -0.73 -5.07 0.04
C HIS A 73 -1.65 -4.38 -0.97
N VAL A 74 -1.20 -3.30 -1.62
CA VAL A 74 -1.96 -2.65 -2.70
C VAL A 74 -2.21 -3.65 -3.83
N LYS A 75 -1.17 -4.38 -4.25
CA LYS A 75 -1.27 -5.38 -5.31
C LYS A 75 -2.17 -6.55 -4.90
N ASP A 76 -2.05 -7.04 -3.68
CA ASP A 76 -2.91 -8.10 -3.15
C ASP A 76 -4.39 -7.67 -3.16
N LEU A 77 -4.68 -6.43 -2.76
CA LEU A 77 -6.03 -5.88 -2.77
C LEU A 77 -6.60 -5.76 -4.20
N GLU A 78 -5.80 -5.34 -5.17
CA GLU A 78 -6.19 -5.29 -6.59
C GLU A 78 -6.44 -6.68 -7.18
N GLU A 79 -5.61 -7.66 -6.82
CA GLU A 79 -5.78 -9.05 -7.22
C GLU A 79 -7.07 -9.64 -6.63
N MET A 80 -7.33 -9.42 -5.33
CA MET A 80 -8.57 -9.83 -4.69
C MET A 80 -9.79 -9.20 -5.37
N ALA A 81 -9.76 -7.88 -5.62
CA ALA A 81 -10.83 -7.19 -6.34
C ALA A 81 -11.12 -7.83 -7.71
N THR A 82 -10.07 -8.21 -8.44
CA THR A 82 -10.18 -8.86 -9.75
C THR A 82 -10.80 -10.27 -9.64
N ILE A 83 -10.33 -11.07 -8.67
CA ILE A 83 -10.86 -12.42 -8.41
C ILE A 83 -12.36 -12.33 -8.08
N TYR A 84 -12.75 -11.39 -7.22
CA TYR A 84 -14.14 -11.20 -6.85
C TYR A 84 -15.01 -10.81 -8.05
N LYS A 85 -14.57 -9.86 -8.86
CA LYS A 85 -15.30 -9.43 -10.06
C LYS A 85 -15.51 -10.61 -11.03
N ASN A 86 -14.49 -11.42 -11.24
CA ASN A 86 -14.57 -12.59 -12.10
C ASN A 86 -15.51 -13.67 -11.53
N ALA A 87 -15.46 -13.90 -10.21
CA ALA A 87 -16.34 -14.86 -9.54
C ALA A 87 -17.82 -14.43 -9.63
N GLU A 88 -18.10 -13.14 -9.44
CA GLU A 88 -19.45 -12.57 -9.57
C GLU A 88 -19.99 -12.72 -10.99
N THR A 89 -19.21 -12.32 -12.01
CA THR A 89 -19.60 -12.48 -13.42
C THR A 89 -19.88 -13.95 -13.75
N ARG A 90 -19.02 -14.87 -13.30
CA ARG A 90 -19.22 -16.30 -13.54
C ARG A 90 -20.46 -16.85 -12.83
N SER A 91 -20.77 -16.36 -11.64
CA SER A 91 -21.99 -16.72 -10.92
C SER A 91 -23.23 -16.24 -11.67
N GLN A 92 -23.19 -15.03 -12.24
CA GLN A 92 -24.26 -14.49 -13.08
C GLN A 92 -24.45 -15.28 -14.37
N ASP A 93 -23.37 -15.65 -15.05
CA ASP A 93 -23.41 -16.46 -16.28
C ASP A 93 -24.07 -17.82 -16.03
N ILE A 94 -23.65 -18.52 -14.96
CA ILE A 94 -24.23 -19.81 -14.56
C ILE A 94 -25.73 -19.63 -14.22
N ALA A 95 -26.11 -18.56 -13.52
CA ALA A 95 -27.50 -18.29 -13.19
C ALA A 95 -28.36 -18.01 -14.43
N MET A 96 -27.81 -17.36 -15.46
CA MET A 96 -28.47 -17.15 -16.75
C MET A 96 -28.61 -18.45 -17.54
N GLU A 97 -27.56 -19.27 -17.58
CA GLU A 97 -27.58 -20.58 -18.24
C GLU A 97 -28.61 -21.51 -17.61
N LEU A 98 -28.66 -21.58 -16.27
CA LEU A 98 -29.65 -22.37 -15.55
C LEU A 98 -31.08 -21.92 -15.81
N ARG A 99 -31.33 -20.62 -16.04
CA ARG A 99 -32.65 -20.08 -16.42
C ARG A 99 -33.05 -20.41 -17.85
N GLY A 100 -32.07 -20.56 -18.75
CA GLY A 100 -32.30 -20.91 -20.16
C GLY A 100 -32.67 -22.38 -20.36
N ASP A 101 -32.21 -23.27 -19.47
CA ASP A 101 -32.40 -24.73 -19.55
C ASP A 101 -33.73 -25.22 -18.92
N VAL A 102 -34.58 -24.32 -18.40
CA VAL A 102 -35.87 -24.65 -17.74
C VAL A 102 -37.11 -24.40 -18.62
N LEU A 103 -36.94 -24.24 -19.94
CA LEU A 103 -38.03 -24.08 -20.91
C LEU A 103 -37.96 -25.14 -22.01
#